data_AF-K6UIS6-F1
#
_entry.id   AF-K6UIS6-F1
#
_cell.length_a   1.000
_cell.length_b   1.000
_cell.length_c   1.000
_cell.angle_alpha   90.00
_cell.angle_beta   90.00
_cell.angle_gamma   90.00
#
_symmetry.space_group_name_H-M   'P 1'
#
loop_
_entity.id
_entity.type
_entity.pdbx_description
1 polymer ?
#
loop_
_entity_poly.entity_id
_entity_poly.type
_entity_poly.pdbx_seq_one_letter_code
_entity_poly.pdbx_strand_id
1 'polypeptide(L)'
;MARMYSSKRFLMLVGYTTLLFVLWIGILSGFLLTMKYAQIGNKSLTPREVNNLLDSLGVLVSKRKAKFVFYHYNRCLRKMYNDMMDRLWVQFATAATKRGMSRSYQMRFWKECDDEITNDFVERDEYFLGRFRKLISKGTMMSLTFFTFMCKYNKSWKAALRYYEDKWSITLWRNVESYPGIKVRSHGNPDF
;
A
#
# COMPACT_ATOMS: atom_id res chain seq x y z
N MET A 1 -22.87 -69.69 -24.60
CA MET A 1 -21.89 -69.34 -23.54
C MET A 1 -21.16 -68.04 -23.93
N ALA A 2 -21.86 -66.90 -23.88
CA ALA A 2 -21.25 -65.58 -24.12
C ALA A 2 -22.23 -64.48 -23.67
N ARG A 3 -21.96 -63.82 -22.54
CA ARG A 3 -22.44 -62.47 -22.18
C ARG A 3 -21.92 -62.09 -20.78
N MET A 4 -20.64 -61.72 -20.69
CA MET A 4 -20.13 -61.08 -19.47
C MET A 4 -18.85 -60.28 -19.73
N TYR A 5 -18.83 -59.36 -20.72
CA TYR A 5 -17.63 -58.55 -20.99
C TYR A 5 -17.88 -57.11 -21.49
N SER A 6 -19.03 -56.48 -21.18
CA SER A 6 -19.34 -55.14 -21.71
C SER A 6 -19.45 -54.00 -20.68
N SER A 7 -19.53 -54.27 -19.38
CA SER A 7 -19.84 -53.21 -18.40
C SER A 7 -18.60 -52.45 -17.88
N LYS A 8 -17.42 -53.10 -17.88
CA LYS A 8 -16.18 -52.50 -17.33
C LYS A 8 -15.56 -51.39 -18.21
N ARG A 9 -15.84 -51.38 -19.52
CA ARG A 9 -15.32 -50.35 -20.43
C ARG A 9 -16.09 -49.04 -20.34
N PHE A 10 -17.37 -49.07 -20.01
CA PHE A 10 -18.20 -47.87 -19.92
C PHE A 10 -17.87 -47.03 -18.67
N LEU A 11 -17.65 -47.70 -17.52
CA LEU A 11 -17.23 -47.05 -16.27
C LEU A 11 -15.84 -46.38 -16.35
N MET A 12 -14.91 -46.95 -17.13
CA MET A 12 -13.59 -46.32 -17.31
C MET A 12 -13.63 -45.06 -18.18
N LEU A 13 -14.53 -44.99 -19.18
CA LEU A 13 -14.69 -43.80 -20.03
C LEU A 13 -15.36 -42.62 -19.30
N VAL A 14 -16.31 -42.89 -18.40
CA VAL A 14 -16.99 -41.84 -17.61
C VAL A 14 -16.07 -41.26 -16.53
N GLY A 15 -15.18 -42.06 -15.93
CA GLY A 15 -14.18 -41.57 -14.99
C GLY A 15 -13.11 -40.69 -15.65
N TYR A 16 -12.73 -41.01 -16.89
CA TYR A 16 -11.69 -40.25 -17.61
C TYR A 16 -12.18 -38.87 -18.07
N THR A 17 -13.45 -38.77 -18.48
CA THR A 17 -14.06 -37.50 -18.91
C THR A 17 -14.32 -36.53 -17.74
N THR A 18 -14.66 -37.04 -16.56
CA THR A 18 -14.84 -36.21 -15.34
C THR A 18 -13.51 -35.69 -14.79
N LEU A 19 -12.46 -36.51 -14.80
CA LEU A 19 -11.10 -36.07 -14.41
C LEU A 19 -10.54 -35.01 -15.36
N LEU A 20 -10.72 -35.18 -16.68
CA LEU A 20 -10.31 -34.17 -17.66
C LEU A 20 -11.12 -32.88 -17.52
N PHE A 21 -12.42 -32.96 -17.18
CA PHE A 21 -13.26 -31.78 -16.96
C PHE A 21 -12.85 -30.98 -15.71
N VAL A 22 -12.49 -31.66 -14.61
CA VAL A 22 -11.97 -31.00 -13.39
C VAL A 22 -10.58 -30.39 -13.64
N LEU A 23 -9.71 -31.07 -14.38
CA LEU A 23 -8.41 -30.53 -14.77
C LEU A 23 -8.57 -29.29 -15.68
N TRP A 24 -9.52 -29.32 -16.61
CA TRP A 24 -9.83 -28.22 -17.52
C TRP A 24 -10.47 -27.03 -16.79
N ILE A 25 -11.35 -27.24 -15.81
CA ILE A 25 -11.84 -26.18 -14.91
C ILE A 25 -10.72 -25.60 -14.05
N GLY A 26 -9.77 -26.42 -13.59
CA GLY A 26 -8.59 -25.96 -12.86
C GLY A 26 -7.69 -25.07 -13.73
N ILE A 27 -7.47 -25.44 -14.99
CA ILE A 27 -6.68 -24.67 -15.95
C ILE A 27 -7.42 -23.40 -16.38
N LEU A 28 -8.72 -23.47 -16.64
CA LEU A 28 -9.55 -22.33 -17.03
C LEU A 28 -9.73 -21.33 -15.88
N SER A 29 -9.91 -21.80 -14.64
CA SER A 29 -9.94 -20.94 -13.45
C SER A 29 -8.59 -20.28 -13.20
N GLY A 30 -7.49 -21.04 -13.38
CA GLY A 30 -6.13 -20.50 -13.37
C GLY A 30 -5.94 -19.42 -14.44
N PHE A 31 -6.40 -19.68 -15.67
CA PHE A 31 -6.32 -18.78 -16.82
C PHE A 31 -7.14 -17.49 -16.65
N LEU A 32 -8.38 -17.62 -16.16
CA LEU A 32 -9.27 -16.50 -15.83
C LEU A 32 -8.72 -15.68 -14.66
N LEU A 33 -8.12 -16.31 -13.64
CA LEU A 33 -7.39 -15.61 -12.58
C LEU A 33 -6.20 -14.84 -13.16
N THR A 34 -5.41 -15.42 -14.06
CA THR A 34 -4.31 -14.71 -14.75
C THR A 34 -4.78 -13.50 -15.53
N MET A 35 -5.89 -13.61 -16.26
CA MET A 35 -6.47 -12.49 -17.00
C MET A 35 -7.01 -11.41 -16.06
N LYS A 36 -7.67 -11.79 -14.96
CA LYS A 36 -8.15 -10.85 -13.94
C LYS A 36 -6.98 -10.13 -13.27
N TYR A 37 -5.90 -10.83 -12.93
CA TYR A 37 -4.69 -10.22 -12.35
C TYR A 37 -3.93 -9.32 -13.33
N ALA A 38 -3.90 -9.65 -14.63
CA ALA A 38 -3.28 -8.80 -15.65
C ALA A 38 -4.07 -7.49 -15.86
N GLN A 39 -5.40 -7.56 -15.85
CA GLN A 39 -6.24 -6.36 -15.88
C GLN A 39 -6.14 -5.53 -14.59
N ILE A 40 -6.07 -6.16 -13.42
CA ILE A 40 -5.95 -5.43 -12.15
C ILE A 40 -4.54 -4.84 -11.98
N GLY A 41 -3.50 -5.44 -12.56
CA GLY A 41 -2.12 -4.91 -12.50
C GLY A 41 -1.98 -3.47 -13.01
N ASN A 42 -2.83 -3.04 -13.95
CA ASN A 42 -2.90 -1.66 -14.44
C ASN A 42 -3.92 -0.77 -13.68
N LYS A 43 -4.85 -1.36 -12.92
CA LYS A 43 -5.89 -0.62 -12.21
C LYS A 43 -5.40 -0.23 -10.81
N SER A 44 -5.58 1.03 -10.43
CA SER A 44 -5.33 1.46 -9.04
C SER A 44 -6.39 0.84 -8.14
N LEU A 45 -6.01 -0.20 -7.39
CA LEU A 45 -6.87 -0.78 -6.37
C LEU A 45 -7.01 0.18 -5.18
N THR A 46 -8.24 0.35 -4.71
CA THR A 46 -8.56 1.06 -3.47
C THR A 46 -8.12 0.23 -2.25
N PRO A 47 -7.92 0.84 -1.07
CA PRO A 47 -7.61 0.11 0.15
C PRO A 47 -8.62 -1.00 0.48
N ARG A 48 -9.90 -0.78 0.15
CA ARG A 48 -10.98 -1.75 0.33
C ARG A 48 -10.82 -2.95 -0.59
N GLU A 49 -10.49 -2.72 -1.87
CA GLU A 49 -10.27 -3.80 -2.83
C GLU A 49 -9.01 -4.60 -2.51
N VAL A 50 -7.96 -3.96 -1.97
CA VAL A 50 -6.76 -4.67 -1.48
C VAL A 50 -7.07 -5.54 -0.27
N ASN A 51 -7.91 -5.07 0.66
CA ASN A 51 -8.37 -5.88 1.80
C ASN A 51 -9.24 -7.05 1.33
N ASN A 52 -10.17 -6.83 0.41
CA ASN A 52 -10.96 -7.92 -0.19
C ASN A 52 -10.06 -8.94 -0.91
N LEU A 53 -8.95 -8.49 -1.52
CA LEU A 53 -7.94 -9.36 -2.10
C LEU A 53 -7.25 -10.22 -1.05
N LEU A 54 -6.94 -9.66 0.12
CA LEU A 54 -6.40 -10.40 1.27
C LEU A 54 -7.40 -11.42 1.82
N ASP A 55 -8.67 -11.05 1.92
CA ASP A 55 -9.75 -11.91 2.45
C ASP A 55 -10.09 -13.04 1.47
N SER A 56 -9.91 -12.82 0.17
CA SER A 56 -10.12 -13.84 -0.88
C SER A 56 -8.97 -14.85 -1.01
N LEU A 57 -7.93 -14.75 -0.19
CA LEU A 57 -6.82 -15.70 -0.23
C LEU A 57 -7.27 -17.05 0.34
N GLY A 58 -7.26 -18.08 -0.51
CA GLY A 58 -7.41 -19.47 -0.06
C GLY A 58 -6.31 -19.87 0.93
N VAL A 59 -6.38 -21.08 1.50
CA VAL A 59 -5.47 -21.56 2.58
C VAL A 59 -3.99 -21.36 2.25
N LEU A 60 -3.63 -21.51 0.96
CA LEU A 60 -2.29 -21.33 0.45
C LEU A 60 -2.21 -20.14 -0.53
N VAL A 61 -1.16 -19.35 -0.36
CA VAL A 61 -0.83 -18.19 -1.20
C VAL A 61 0.41 -18.52 -2.02
N SER A 62 0.26 -18.46 -3.35
CA SER A 62 1.39 -18.63 -4.26
C SER A 62 2.28 -17.38 -4.26
N LYS A 63 3.57 -17.53 -4.60
CA LYS A 63 4.51 -16.41 -4.75
C LYS A 63 3.96 -15.30 -5.63
N ARG A 64 3.29 -15.69 -6.73
CA ARG A 64 2.68 -14.75 -7.67
C ARG A 64 1.57 -13.92 -7.02
N LYS A 65 0.63 -14.57 -6.32
CA LYS A 65 -0.45 -13.87 -5.60
C LYS A 65 0.11 -12.97 -4.50
N ALA A 66 1.10 -13.46 -3.74
CA ALA A 66 1.75 -12.67 -2.68
C ALA A 66 2.42 -11.41 -3.24
N LYS A 67 3.19 -11.51 -4.32
CA LYS A 67 3.82 -10.37 -5.00
C LYS A 67 2.79 -9.36 -5.49
N PHE A 68 1.71 -9.84 -6.08
CA PHE A 68 0.62 -9.01 -6.58
C PHE A 68 -0.04 -8.21 -5.44
N VAL A 69 -0.44 -8.89 -4.36
CA VAL A 69 -1.07 -8.24 -3.21
C VAL A 69 -0.09 -7.25 -2.57
N PHE A 70 1.17 -7.64 -2.37
CA PHE A 70 2.18 -6.76 -1.78
C PHE A 70 2.38 -5.48 -2.61
N TYR A 71 2.45 -5.58 -3.94
CA TYR A 71 2.59 -4.43 -4.85
C TYR A 71 1.44 -3.44 -4.69
N HIS A 72 0.19 -3.90 -4.75
CA HIS A 72 -0.96 -3.02 -4.62
C HIS A 72 -1.09 -2.42 -3.22
N TYR A 73 -0.73 -3.19 -2.18
CA TYR A 73 -0.70 -2.70 -0.81
C TYR A 73 0.32 -1.56 -0.63
N ASN A 74 1.54 -1.74 -1.15
CA ASN A 74 2.58 -0.70 -1.16
C ASN A 74 2.10 0.57 -1.86
N ARG A 75 1.41 0.42 -2.99
CA ARG A 75 0.85 1.56 -3.73
C ARG A 75 -0.15 2.34 -2.88
N CYS A 76 -1.03 1.67 -2.12
CA CYS A 76 -1.94 2.35 -1.20
C CYS A 76 -1.19 3.10 -0.09
N LEU A 77 -0.17 2.48 0.50
CA LEU A 77 0.63 3.07 1.56
C LEU A 77 1.41 4.31 1.08
N ARG A 78 2.03 4.24 -0.10
CA ARG A 78 2.71 5.38 -0.73
C ARG A 78 1.77 6.54 -1.02
N LYS A 79 0.53 6.24 -1.44
CA LYS A 79 -0.49 7.29 -1.58
C LYS A 79 -0.75 7.99 -0.24
N MET A 80 -0.93 7.23 0.85
CA MET A 80 -1.15 7.82 2.17
C MET A 80 0.03 8.70 2.63
N TYR A 81 1.26 8.29 2.33
CA TYR A 81 2.47 9.09 2.60
C TYR A 81 2.45 10.39 1.79
N ASN A 82 2.21 10.35 0.48
CA ASN A 82 2.14 11.54 -0.36
C ASN A 82 1.03 12.49 0.12
N ASP A 83 -0.16 11.95 0.39
CA ASP A 83 -1.29 12.74 0.89
C ASP A 83 -0.94 13.43 2.23
N MET A 84 -0.15 12.80 3.10
CA MET A 84 0.32 13.39 4.36
C MET A 84 1.36 14.49 4.12
N MET A 85 2.35 14.24 3.26
CA MET A 85 3.36 15.24 2.89
C MET A 85 2.72 16.49 2.27
N ASP A 86 1.76 16.31 1.37
CA ASP A 86 1.02 17.40 0.76
C ASP A 86 0.24 18.23 1.80
N ARG A 87 -0.43 17.56 2.77
CA ARG A 87 -1.14 18.25 3.85
C ARG A 87 -0.18 19.08 4.71
N LEU A 88 0.92 18.49 5.17
CA LEU A 88 1.93 19.18 5.98
C LEU A 88 2.47 20.41 5.25
N TRP A 89 2.83 20.23 3.98
CA TRP A 89 3.35 21.29 3.15
C TRP A 89 2.36 22.44 2.96
N VAL A 90 1.13 22.13 2.55
CA VAL A 90 0.10 23.15 2.30
C VAL A 90 -0.22 23.94 3.55
N GLN A 91 -0.37 23.27 4.70
CA GLN A 91 -0.64 23.94 5.98
C GLN A 91 0.52 24.86 6.38
N PHE A 92 1.74 24.35 6.34
CA PHE A 92 2.94 25.12 6.67
C PHE A 92 3.15 26.30 5.75
N ALA A 93 3.17 26.08 4.43
CA ALA A 93 3.44 27.13 3.44
C ALA A 93 2.38 28.24 3.49
N THR A 94 1.10 27.89 3.73
CA THR A 94 0.02 28.86 3.89
C THR A 94 0.23 29.72 5.13
N ALA A 95 0.53 29.11 6.28
CA ALA A 95 0.74 29.83 7.54
C ALA A 95 2.01 30.71 7.48
N ALA A 96 3.10 30.16 6.93
CA ALA A 96 4.37 30.85 6.76
C ALA A 96 4.23 32.07 5.84
N THR A 97 3.55 31.92 4.70
CA THR A 97 3.33 33.01 3.74
C THR A 97 2.49 34.13 4.37
N LYS A 98 1.45 33.79 5.15
CA LYS A 98 0.65 34.78 5.90
C LYS A 98 1.48 35.58 6.91
N ARG A 99 2.55 35.01 7.46
CA ARG A 99 3.48 35.69 8.38
C ARG A 99 4.59 36.48 7.64
N GLY A 100 4.60 36.47 6.31
CA GLY A 100 5.65 37.11 5.51
C GLY A 100 6.98 36.35 5.51
N MET A 101 6.96 35.04 5.81
CA MET A 101 8.15 34.20 5.76
C MET A 101 8.61 34.01 4.33
N SER A 102 9.89 34.30 4.05
CA SER A 102 10.45 34.16 2.70
C SER A 102 10.47 32.70 2.24
N ARG A 103 10.40 32.51 0.92
CA ARG A 103 10.40 31.18 0.31
C ARG A 103 11.62 30.35 0.67
N SER A 104 12.81 30.97 0.71
CA SER A 104 14.05 30.29 1.08
C SER A 104 14.02 29.80 2.53
N TYR A 105 13.45 30.59 3.45
CA TYR A 105 13.32 30.21 4.85
C TYR A 105 12.30 29.07 5.03
N GLN A 106 11.18 29.13 4.30
CA GLN A 106 10.21 28.03 4.24
C GLN A 106 10.88 26.73 3.79
N MET A 107 11.67 26.79 2.71
CA MET A 107 12.28 25.58 2.15
C MET A 107 13.30 24.93 3.07
N ARG A 108 13.97 25.69 3.93
CA ARG A 108 14.92 25.13 4.90
C ARG A 108 14.23 24.17 5.87
N PHE A 109 13.16 24.61 6.53
CA PHE A 109 12.42 23.76 7.47
C PHE A 109 11.67 22.63 6.77
N TRP A 110 11.16 22.90 5.57
CA TRP A 110 10.52 21.86 4.80
C TRP A 110 11.49 20.75 4.42
N LYS A 111 12.73 21.10 4.03
CA LYS A 111 13.74 20.11 3.70
C LYS A 111 14.08 19.22 4.90
N GLU A 112 14.24 19.80 6.09
CA GLU A 112 14.47 19.01 7.31
C GLU A 112 13.31 18.02 7.57
N CYS A 113 12.07 18.46 7.34
CA CYS A 113 10.88 17.62 7.42
C CYS A 113 10.89 16.49 6.39
N ASP A 114 11.09 16.83 5.12
CA ASP A 114 11.11 15.91 3.99
C ASP A 114 12.21 14.85 4.14
N ASP A 115 13.42 15.26 4.48
CA ASP A 115 14.57 14.38 4.65
C ASP A 115 14.32 13.38 5.80
N GLU A 116 13.86 13.84 6.97
CA GLU A 116 13.64 12.95 8.12
C GLU A 116 12.55 11.91 7.84
N ILE A 117 11.39 12.36 7.33
CA ILE A 117 10.26 11.46 7.05
C ILE A 117 10.66 10.48 5.94
N THR A 118 11.27 10.97 4.85
CA THR A 118 11.65 10.12 3.71
C THR A 118 12.63 9.03 4.13
N ASN A 119 13.64 9.37 4.93
CA ASN A 119 14.62 8.40 5.40
C ASN A 119 13.96 7.28 6.22
N ASP A 120 13.06 7.60 7.15
CA ASP A 120 12.34 6.58 7.95
C ASP A 120 11.51 5.63 7.08
N PHE A 121 10.78 6.17 6.10
CA PHE A 121 9.95 5.35 5.23
C PHE A 121 10.77 4.50 4.25
N VAL A 122 11.94 4.98 3.79
CA VAL A 122 12.88 4.18 3.00
C VAL A 122 13.42 3.00 3.83
N GLU A 123 13.95 3.26 5.03
CA GLU A 123 14.47 2.20 5.91
C GLU A 123 13.39 1.16 6.26
N ARG A 124 12.16 1.64 6.52
CA ARG A 124 11.02 0.79 6.80
C ARG A 124 10.64 -0.08 5.61
N ASP A 125 10.60 0.49 4.40
CA ASP A 125 10.33 -0.27 3.18
C ASP A 125 11.40 -1.32 2.92
N GLU A 126 12.68 -0.98 3.10
CA GLU A 126 13.78 -1.94 2.96
C GLU A 126 13.67 -3.09 3.96
N TYR A 127 13.37 -2.81 5.22
CA TYR A 127 13.15 -3.81 6.25
C TYR A 127 12.01 -4.78 5.87
N PHE A 128 10.85 -4.26 5.50
CA PHE A 128 9.69 -5.10 5.16
C PHE A 128 9.86 -5.81 3.82
N LEU A 129 10.51 -5.20 2.84
CA LEU A 129 10.85 -5.83 1.56
C LEU A 129 11.81 -7.01 1.77
N GLY A 130 12.82 -6.85 2.61
CA GLY A 130 13.73 -7.94 2.98
C GLY A 130 12.99 -9.11 3.62
N ARG A 131 12.07 -8.84 4.55
CA ARG A 131 11.21 -9.87 5.17
C ARG A 131 10.25 -10.50 4.18
N PHE A 132 9.66 -9.72 3.28
CA PHE A 132 8.78 -10.22 2.23
C PHE A 132 9.52 -11.19 1.30
N ARG A 133 10.73 -10.83 0.85
CA ARG A 133 11.59 -11.69 0.01
C ARG A 133 11.90 -13.03 0.70
N LYS A 134 12.24 -13.00 1.99
CA LYS A 134 12.45 -14.22 2.81
C LYS A 134 11.17 -15.04 2.98
N LEU A 135 10.01 -14.40 3.05
CA LEU A 135 8.73 -15.07 3.17
C LEU A 135 8.36 -15.81 1.87
N ILE A 136 8.52 -15.17 0.71
CA ILE A 136 8.19 -15.77 -0.59
C ILE A 136 9.25 -16.74 -1.14
N SER A 137 10.47 -16.77 -0.59
CA SER A 137 11.51 -17.69 -1.08
C SER A 137 11.12 -19.16 -0.87
N LYS A 138 10.38 -19.46 0.20
CA LYS A 138 9.99 -20.81 0.64
C LYS A 138 8.98 -21.56 -0.23
N GLY A 139 8.47 -20.96 -1.31
CA GLY A 139 7.46 -21.60 -2.18
C GLY A 139 6.08 -21.01 -1.95
N THR A 140 5.10 -21.89 -1.76
CA THR A 140 3.75 -21.57 -1.30
C THR A 140 3.78 -21.27 0.19
N MET A 141 2.96 -20.33 0.66
CA MET A 141 2.87 -19.98 2.08
C MET A 141 1.44 -20.06 2.59
N MET A 142 1.28 -20.33 3.88
CA MET A 142 -0.01 -20.25 4.55
C MET A 142 -0.54 -18.81 4.47
N SER A 143 -1.81 -18.66 4.10
CA SER A 143 -2.47 -17.35 4.02
C SER A 143 -2.42 -16.61 5.35
N LEU A 144 -2.58 -17.32 6.48
CA LEU A 144 -2.46 -16.74 7.81
C LEU A 144 -1.08 -16.09 8.06
N THR A 145 0.00 -16.74 7.61
CA THR A 145 1.36 -16.20 7.74
C THR A 145 1.52 -14.94 6.89
N PHE A 146 1.03 -14.96 5.65
CA PHE A 146 1.06 -13.81 4.76
C PHE A 146 0.22 -12.65 5.30
N PHE A 147 -1.01 -12.92 5.73
CA PHE A 147 -1.90 -11.94 6.32
C PHE A 147 -1.32 -11.30 7.58
N THR A 148 -0.72 -12.11 8.47
CA THR A 148 -0.03 -11.61 9.66
C THR A 148 1.12 -10.66 9.29
N PHE A 149 1.89 -11.02 8.27
CA PHE A 149 2.95 -10.15 7.74
C PHE A 149 2.37 -8.82 7.22
N MET A 150 1.32 -8.86 6.40
CA MET A 150 0.68 -7.66 5.83
C MET A 150 0.07 -6.77 6.93
N CYS A 151 -0.57 -7.35 7.94
CA CYS A 151 -1.10 -6.64 9.10
C CYS A 151 0.00 -5.90 9.87
N LYS A 152 1.14 -6.58 10.13
CA LYS A 152 2.28 -5.97 10.82
C LYS A 152 2.87 -4.82 10.01
N TYR A 153 3.03 -5.01 8.70
CA TYR A 153 3.52 -3.99 7.79
C TYR A 153 2.62 -2.74 7.81
N ASN A 154 1.32 -2.94 7.62
CA ASN A 154 0.32 -1.87 7.64
C ASN A 154 0.27 -1.11 8.97
N LYS A 155 0.25 -1.84 10.10
CA LYS A 155 0.24 -1.21 11.42
C LYS A 155 1.50 -0.37 11.64
N SER A 156 2.65 -0.88 11.26
CA SER A 156 3.93 -0.16 11.36
C SER A 156 3.93 1.12 10.51
N TRP A 157 3.49 1.04 9.25
CA TRP A 157 3.39 2.20 8.37
C TRP A 157 2.40 3.25 8.90
N LYS A 158 1.20 2.84 9.31
CA LYS A 158 0.19 3.77 9.81
C LYS A 158 0.60 4.44 11.13
N ALA A 159 1.31 3.72 11.99
CA ALA A 159 1.85 4.29 13.22
C ALA A 159 2.91 5.35 12.91
N ALA A 160 3.84 5.07 11.97
CA ALA A 160 4.84 6.02 11.52
C ALA A 160 4.20 7.27 10.88
N LEU A 161 3.22 7.10 10.00
CA LEU A 161 2.51 8.23 9.37
C LEU A 161 1.92 9.17 10.42
N ARG A 162 1.19 8.63 11.41
CA ARG A 162 0.61 9.46 12.48
C ARG A 162 1.68 10.17 13.31
N TYR A 163 2.72 9.44 13.70
CA TYR A 163 3.81 10.00 14.49
C TYR A 163 4.47 11.19 13.77
N TYR A 164 4.80 11.03 12.49
CA TYR A 164 5.45 12.09 11.73
C TYR A 164 4.51 13.23 11.38
N GLU A 165 3.25 12.96 11.05
CA GLU A 165 2.23 14.00 10.84
C GLU A 165 2.09 14.87 12.10
N ASP A 166 1.96 14.27 13.28
CA ASP A 166 1.83 15.00 14.54
C ASP A 166 3.12 15.78 14.88
N LYS A 167 4.28 15.10 14.84
CA LYS A 167 5.59 15.70 15.15
C LYS A 167 5.87 16.92 14.27
N TRP A 168 5.69 16.77 12.95
CA TRP A 168 6.06 17.82 12.01
C TRP A 168 5.00 18.91 11.90
N SER A 169 3.71 18.62 12.10
CA SER A 169 2.68 19.66 12.23
C SER A 169 3.04 20.63 13.36
N ILE A 170 3.42 20.10 14.52
CA ILE A 170 3.81 20.92 15.68
C ILE A 170 5.11 21.69 15.42
N THR A 171 6.14 21.02 14.89
CA THR A 171 7.45 21.63 14.64
C THR A 171 7.36 22.76 13.62
N LEU A 172 6.69 22.52 12.48
CA LEU A 172 6.51 23.52 11.43
C LEU A 172 5.67 24.71 11.92
N TRP A 173 4.64 24.46 12.73
CA TRP A 173 3.83 25.52 13.34
C TRP A 173 4.66 26.42 14.26
N ARG A 174 5.46 25.85 15.16
CA ARG A 174 6.37 26.61 16.04
C ARG A 174 7.37 27.45 15.24
N ASN A 175 7.86 26.95 14.12
CA ASN A 175 8.76 27.69 13.24
C ASN A 175 8.06 28.90 12.58
N VAL A 176 6.76 28.79 12.28
CA VAL A 176 5.96 29.92 11.81
C VAL A 176 5.72 30.94 12.91
N GLU A 177 5.41 30.50 14.15
CA GLU A 177 5.14 31.40 15.27
C GLU A 177 6.36 32.18 15.75
N SER A 178 7.52 31.53 15.77
CA SER A 178 8.80 32.13 16.17
C SER A 178 9.39 33.07 15.11
N TYR A 179 8.85 33.06 13.89
CA TYR A 179 9.31 33.97 12.84
C TYR A 179 8.97 35.42 13.22
N PRO A 180 9.96 36.33 13.26
CA PRO A 180 9.70 37.75 13.51
C PRO A 180 8.92 38.30 12.32
N GLY A 181 7.59 38.28 12.45
CA GLY A 181 6.68 38.66 11.38
C GLY A 181 6.87 40.11 10.95
N ILE A 182 6.36 40.44 9.77
CA ILE A 182 6.23 41.83 9.34
C ILE A 182 5.32 42.53 10.37
N LYS A 183 5.86 43.47 11.15
CA LYS A 183 5.03 44.45 11.86
C LYS A 183 4.27 45.19 10.77
N VAL A 184 3.00 44.85 10.57
CA VAL A 184 2.11 45.66 9.76
C VAL A 184 2.11 47.03 10.44
N ARG A 185 2.81 48.01 9.85
CA ARG A 185 2.63 49.41 10.22
C ARG A 185 1.16 49.69 9.92
N SER A 186 0.33 49.76 10.95
CA SER A 186 -0.97 50.38 10.89
C SER A 186 -0.77 51.73 10.21
N HIS A 187 -1.18 51.83 8.95
CA HIS A 187 -1.25 53.09 8.23
C HIS A 187 -2.11 54.07 9.04
N GLY A 188 -1.72 55.32 8.95
CA GLY A 188 -2.06 56.40 9.86
C GLY A 188 -3.53 56.50 10.23
N ASN A 189 -3.73 56.88 11.48
CA ASN A 189 -4.92 57.61 11.89
C ASN A 189 -4.95 58.90 11.04
N PRO A 190 -5.99 59.17 10.22
CA PRO A 190 -6.16 60.49 9.67
C PRO A 190 -6.62 61.40 10.81
N ASP A 191 -5.80 62.41 11.09
CA ASP A 191 -6.15 63.50 11.98
C ASP A 191 -7.52 64.08 11.59
N PHE A 192 -8.46 64.07 12.54
CA PHE A 192 -9.59 64.98 12.62
C PHE A 192 -9.78 65.39 14.07
#